data_AF-A0A2G9PI15-F1
#
_entry.id   AF-A0A2G9PI15-F1
#
_cell.length_a   1.000
_cell.length_b   1.000
_cell.length_c   1.000
_cell.angle_alpha   90.00
_cell.angle_beta   90.00
_cell.angle_gamma   90.00
#
_symmetry.space_group_name_H-M   'P 1'
#
loop_
_entity.id
_entity.type
_entity.pdbx_description
1 polymer ?
#
loop_
_entity_poly.entity_id
_entity_poly.type
_entity_poly.pdbx_seq_one_letter_code
_entity_poly.pdbx_strand_id
1 'polypeptide(L)'
;FISLQSFTDLPHRPQLVDLTVEEGQRLKVIYGSSSGFHAVDVDSGNNYDIYIPVHIQSQITPHAIIFLPNTDGMEMLLCYEDEGVYVNTYGRIIKDVVLQWGEMPTSVAYICSNQIMGWGEKAIEIRSVETGHLDGVFMHKRAQRLKFLCERNDKVFFASVRSGGSSQVYFMTLNRSCIMNW
;
A
#
# COMPACT_ATOMS: atom_id res chain seq x y z
N PHE A 1 -16.66 -10.17 25.76
CA PHE A 1 -15.30 -10.77 25.82
C PHE A 1 -14.65 -10.59 24.47
N ILE A 2 -13.38 -10.19 24.42
CA ILE A 2 -12.60 -10.18 23.16
C ILE A 2 -11.87 -11.53 23.11
N SER A 3 -12.12 -12.33 22.08
CA SER A 3 -11.35 -13.55 21.81
C SER A 3 -10.06 -13.18 21.08
N LEU A 4 -8.92 -13.58 21.62
CA LEU A 4 -7.63 -13.44 20.95
C LEU A 4 -7.33 -14.70 20.16
N GLN A 5 -7.01 -14.54 18.89
CA GLN A 5 -6.50 -15.60 18.02
C GLN A 5 -5.05 -15.29 17.66
N SER A 6 -4.19 -16.31 17.71
CA SER A 6 -2.76 -16.17 17.49
C SER A 6 -2.27 -17.14 16.43
N PHE A 7 -1.44 -16.64 15.51
CA PHE A 7 -0.77 -17.44 14.48
C PHE A 7 0.74 -17.39 14.75
N THR A 8 1.29 -18.40 15.44
CA THR A 8 2.69 -18.38 15.92
C THR A 8 3.68 -19.00 14.94
N ASP A 9 3.21 -19.90 14.07
CA ASP A 9 4.08 -20.75 13.24
C ASP A 9 4.01 -20.34 11.76
N LEU A 10 4.18 -19.03 11.50
CA LEU A 10 4.20 -18.50 10.15
C LEU A 10 5.53 -18.87 9.44
N PRO A 11 5.49 -19.37 8.18
CA PRO A 11 6.71 -19.74 7.45
C PRO A 11 7.65 -18.54 7.21
N HIS A 12 7.08 -17.34 7.09
CA HIS A 12 7.80 -16.11 6.86
C HIS A 12 7.51 -15.11 7.97
N ARG A 13 8.55 -14.41 8.45
CA ARG A 13 8.43 -13.40 9.50
C ARG A 13 7.69 -12.16 8.96
N PRO A 14 6.55 -11.75 9.55
CA PRO A 14 5.86 -10.53 9.16
C PRO A 14 6.70 -9.28 9.43
N GLN A 15 6.77 -8.37 8.46
CA GLN A 15 7.40 -7.05 8.54
C GLN A 15 6.37 -5.92 8.39
N LEU A 16 5.31 -6.19 7.63
CA LEU A 16 4.16 -5.35 7.40
C LEU A 16 2.92 -6.23 7.51
N VAL A 17 1.84 -5.75 8.13
CA VAL A 17 0.59 -6.49 8.30
C VAL A 17 -0.57 -5.56 8.06
N ASP A 18 -1.57 -6.05 7.34
CA ASP A 18 -2.89 -5.42 7.23
C ASP A 18 -3.98 -6.50 7.24
N LEU A 19 -5.24 -6.10 7.34
CA LEU A 19 -6.38 -7.00 7.38
C LEU A 19 -7.47 -6.52 6.43
N THR A 20 -8.05 -7.47 5.70
CA THR A 20 -9.23 -7.21 4.87
C THR A 20 -10.44 -7.98 5.38
N VAL A 21 -11.61 -7.39 5.13
CA VAL A 21 -12.92 -8.00 5.35
C VAL A 21 -13.52 -8.22 3.97
N GLU A 22 -13.59 -9.48 3.56
CA GLU A 22 -14.17 -9.88 2.27
C GLU A 22 -15.70 -10.02 2.38
N GLU A 23 -16.34 -10.21 1.22
CA GLU A 23 -17.77 -10.53 1.15
C GLU A 23 -18.13 -11.70 2.09
N GLY A 24 -19.25 -11.56 2.81
CA GLY A 24 -19.68 -12.55 3.80
C GLY A 24 -18.91 -12.48 5.12
N GLN A 25 -18.20 -11.37 5.40
CA GLN A 25 -17.45 -11.13 6.64
C GLN A 25 -16.25 -12.06 6.85
N ARG A 26 -15.69 -12.60 5.78
CA ARG A 26 -14.49 -13.42 5.85
C ARG A 26 -13.28 -12.54 6.11
N LEU A 27 -12.50 -12.88 7.13
CA LEU A 27 -11.34 -12.11 7.53
C LEU A 27 -10.08 -12.76 6.98
N LYS A 28 -9.22 -11.96 6.34
CA LYS A 28 -7.88 -12.38 5.96
C LYS A 28 -6.86 -11.39 6.47
N VAL A 29 -5.81 -11.91 7.10
CA VAL A 29 -4.61 -11.14 7.44
C VAL A 29 -3.66 -11.23 6.27
N ILE A 30 -3.25 -10.09 5.73
CA ILE A 30 -2.23 -10.00 4.69
C ILE A 30 -0.96 -9.50 5.34
N TYR A 31 0.17 -10.15 5.07
CA TYR A 31 1.45 -9.67 5.58
C TYR A 31 2.55 -9.73 4.53
N GLY A 32 3.40 -8.71 4.55
CA GLY A 32 4.65 -8.67 3.80
C GLY A 32 5.80 -9.22 4.65
N SER A 33 6.69 -9.96 4.00
CA SER A 33 7.96 -10.46 4.55
C SER A 33 9.12 -10.11 3.63
N SER A 34 10.35 -10.47 4.01
CA SER A 34 11.51 -10.32 3.13
C SER A 34 11.51 -11.24 1.91
N SER A 35 10.58 -12.19 1.82
CA SER A 35 10.45 -13.11 0.69
C SER A 35 9.31 -12.74 -0.26
N GLY A 36 8.35 -11.92 0.17
CA GLY A 36 7.12 -11.66 -0.59
C GLY A 36 5.95 -11.30 0.31
N PHE A 37 4.74 -11.54 -0.19
CA PHE A 37 3.49 -11.29 0.51
C PHE A 37 2.67 -12.57 0.65
N HIS A 38 2.00 -12.70 1.79
CA HIS A 38 1.34 -13.91 2.23
C HIS A 38 0.01 -13.57 2.89
N ALA A 39 -0.90 -14.54 2.92
CA ALA A 39 -2.18 -14.44 3.59
C ALA A 39 -2.29 -15.46 4.73
N VAL A 40 -3.12 -15.12 5.72
CA VAL A 40 -3.69 -16.07 6.67
C VAL A 40 -5.20 -15.92 6.60
N ASP A 41 -5.90 -16.98 6.24
CA ASP A 41 -7.35 -17.07 6.40
C ASP A 41 -7.66 -17.21 7.90
N VAL A 42 -8.36 -16.22 8.47
CA VAL A 42 -8.50 -16.12 9.93
C VAL A 42 -9.35 -17.25 10.49
N ASP A 43 -10.38 -17.69 9.77
CA ASP A 43 -11.28 -18.73 10.24
C ASP A 43 -10.62 -20.12 10.25
N SER A 44 -9.87 -20.45 9.20
CA SER A 44 -9.21 -21.76 9.07
C SER A 44 -7.78 -21.80 9.62
N GLY A 45 -7.14 -20.64 9.78
CA GLY A 45 -5.72 -20.53 10.11
C GLY A 45 -4.77 -20.91 8.98
N ASN A 46 -5.29 -21.18 7.78
CA ASN A 46 -4.48 -21.55 6.63
C ASN A 46 -3.62 -20.38 6.16
N ASN A 47 -2.32 -20.64 6.01
CA ASN A 47 -1.36 -19.70 5.47
C ASN A 47 -0.96 -20.09 4.04
N TYR A 48 -0.79 -19.10 3.17
CA TYR A 48 -0.36 -19.30 1.78
C TYR A 48 0.31 -18.05 1.21
N ASP A 49 1.13 -18.24 0.18
CA ASP A 49 1.77 -17.16 -0.55
C ASP A 49 0.77 -16.49 -1.50
N ILE A 50 0.80 -15.16 -1.54
CA ILE A 50 0.00 -14.35 -2.46
C ILE A 50 0.88 -13.92 -3.64
N TYR A 51 2.08 -13.43 -3.33
CA TYR A 51 2.99 -12.92 -4.34
C TYR A 51 4.43 -13.03 -3.88
N ILE A 52 5.24 -13.73 -4.67
CA ILE A 52 6.68 -13.87 -4.50
C ILE A 52 7.35 -13.29 -5.75
N PRO A 53 8.05 -12.14 -5.67
CA PRO A 53 8.71 -11.55 -6.83
C PRO A 53 9.90 -12.41 -7.26
N VAL A 54 9.78 -13.09 -8.39
CA VAL A 54 10.80 -14.05 -8.87
C VAL A 54 11.97 -13.39 -9.61
N HIS A 55 11.80 -12.15 -10.07
CA HIS A 55 12.86 -11.39 -10.76
C HIS A 55 13.90 -10.80 -9.80
N ILE A 56 13.58 -10.73 -8.51
CA ILE A 56 14.49 -10.29 -7.45
C ILE A 56 15.08 -11.52 -6.77
N GLN A 57 16.38 -11.75 -6.97
CA GLN A 57 17.09 -12.91 -6.41
C GLN A 57 17.53 -12.71 -4.94
N SER A 58 17.22 -11.55 -4.36
CA SER A 58 17.54 -11.17 -2.98
C SER A 58 16.27 -10.99 -2.14
N GLN A 59 16.44 -10.65 -0.87
CA GLN A 59 15.33 -10.22 -0.02
C GLN A 59 14.72 -8.93 -0.54
N ILE A 60 13.41 -8.78 -0.35
CA ILE A 60 12.66 -7.54 -0.61
C ILE A 60 12.32 -6.80 0.69
N THR A 61 11.95 -5.54 0.55
CA THR A 61 11.44 -4.68 1.61
C THR A 61 9.99 -4.30 1.30
N PRO A 62 8.99 -4.99 1.87
CA PRO A 62 7.59 -4.60 1.73
C PRO A 62 7.32 -3.31 2.53
N HIS A 63 6.56 -2.38 1.96
CA HIS A 63 6.30 -1.09 2.61
C HIS A 63 4.85 -0.60 2.54
N ALA A 64 4.00 -1.18 1.67
CA ALA A 64 2.55 -0.93 1.72
C ALA A 64 1.72 -2.12 1.20
N ILE A 65 0.55 -2.31 1.82
CA ILE A 65 -0.55 -3.14 1.34
C ILE A 65 -1.72 -2.18 1.20
N ILE A 66 -2.29 -2.06 -0.01
CA ILE A 66 -3.33 -1.08 -0.29
C ILE A 66 -4.50 -1.81 -0.91
N PHE A 67 -5.58 -1.97 -0.15
CA PHE A 67 -6.83 -2.52 -0.67
C PHE A 67 -7.49 -1.55 -1.64
N LEU A 68 -7.86 -2.03 -2.82
CA LEU A 68 -8.50 -1.22 -3.84
C LEU A 68 -10.00 -1.04 -3.51
N PRO A 69 -10.55 0.17 -3.66
CA PRO A 69 -11.97 0.40 -3.37
C PRO A 69 -12.87 -0.29 -4.39
N ASN A 70 -14.11 -0.58 -3.99
CA ASN A 70 -15.12 -1.22 -4.83
C ASN A 70 -14.75 -2.63 -5.32
N THR A 71 -13.94 -3.36 -4.55
CA THR A 71 -13.50 -4.73 -4.86
C THR A 71 -13.89 -5.73 -3.76
N ASP A 72 -14.79 -5.34 -2.86
CA ASP A 72 -15.24 -6.15 -1.71
C ASP A 72 -14.07 -6.68 -0.86
N GLY A 73 -12.98 -5.90 -0.75
CA GLY A 73 -11.79 -6.27 0.01
C GLY A 73 -10.92 -7.34 -0.66
N MET A 74 -11.23 -7.72 -1.91
CA MET A 74 -10.60 -8.83 -2.63
C MET A 74 -9.35 -8.43 -3.39
N GLU A 75 -9.20 -7.17 -3.76
CA GLU A 75 -8.10 -6.70 -4.61
C GLU A 75 -7.22 -5.69 -3.90
N MET A 76 -5.93 -5.74 -4.18
CA MET A 76 -4.93 -4.91 -3.54
C MET A 76 -3.73 -4.61 -4.43
N LEU A 77 -3.07 -3.50 -4.12
CA LEU A 77 -1.76 -3.16 -4.59
C LEU A 77 -0.74 -3.49 -3.48
N LEU A 78 0.21 -4.37 -3.80
CA LEU A 78 1.31 -4.74 -2.92
C LEU A 78 2.56 -3.97 -3.33
N CYS A 79 3.11 -3.17 -2.43
CA CYS A 79 4.26 -2.30 -2.71
C CYS A 79 5.50 -2.79 -1.96
N TYR A 80 6.58 -2.99 -2.70
CA TYR A 80 7.88 -3.46 -2.22
C TYR A 80 8.98 -2.81 -3.03
N GLU A 81 10.13 -2.51 -2.41
CA GLU A 81 11.22 -1.78 -3.10
C GLU A 81 10.68 -0.52 -3.81
N ASP A 82 10.99 -0.31 -5.08
CA ASP A 82 10.43 0.73 -5.94
C ASP A 82 9.32 0.20 -6.89
N GLU A 83 8.72 -0.95 -6.57
CA GLU A 83 7.71 -1.65 -7.38
C GLU A 83 6.37 -1.85 -6.67
N GLY A 84 5.30 -1.89 -7.46
CA GLY A 84 3.94 -2.19 -7.00
C GLY A 84 3.22 -3.14 -7.95
N VAL A 85 2.64 -4.22 -7.40
CA VAL A 85 1.90 -5.23 -8.17
C VAL A 85 0.45 -5.30 -7.72
N TYR A 86 -0.46 -5.37 -8.69
CA TYR A 86 -1.88 -5.53 -8.44
C TYR A 86 -2.25 -7.01 -8.39
N VAL A 87 -2.74 -7.47 -7.24
CA VAL A 87 -3.15 -8.85 -7.01
C VAL A 87 -4.49 -8.91 -6.29
N ASN A 88 -5.16 -10.05 -6.38
CA ASN A 88 -6.23 -10.38 -5.46
C ASN A 88 -5.72 -11.16 -4.24
N THR A 89 -6.58 -11.35 -3.24
CA THR A 89 -6.27 -12.08 -2.01
C THR A 89 -6.00 -13.57 -2.23
N TYR A 90 -6.21 -14.11 -3.44
CA TYR A 90 -5.87 -15.48 -3.83
C TYR A 90 -4.54 -15.58 -4.61
N GLY A 91 -3.79 -14.49 -4.72
CA GLY A 91 -2.49 -14.46 -5.40
C GLY A 91 -2.56 -14.39 -6.92
N ARG A 92 -3.72 -14.05 -7.50
CA ARG A 92 -3.82 -13.81 -8.94
C ARG A 92 -3.46 -12.35 -9.23
N ILE A 93 -2.57 -12.16 -10.20
CA ILE A 93 -2.32 -10.86 -10.81
C ILE A 93 -3.60 -10.39 -11.51
N ILE A 94 -4.09 -9.20 -11.17
CA ILE A 94 -5.36 -8.65 -11.70
C ILE A 94 -5.15 -7.60 -12.78
N LYS A 95 -3.93 -7.04 -12.88
CA LYS A 95 -3.54 -6.08 -13.90
C LYS A 95 -2.13 -6.43 -14.39
N ASP A 96 -1.91 -6.37 -15.70
CA ASP A 96 -0.60 -6.63 -16.31
C ASP A 96 0.40 -5.48 -16.08
N VAL A 97 -0.08 -4.31 -15.63
CA VAL A 97 0.79 -3.17 -15.31
C VAL A 97 1.45 -3.34 -13.94
N VAL A 98 2.76 -3.09 -13.91
CA VAL A 98 3.55 -2.94 -12.68
C VAL A 98 3.78 -1.45 -12.46
N LEU A 99 3.51 -0.97 -11.25
CA LEU A 99 3.91 0.37 -10.83
C LEU A 99 5.41 0.39 -10.55
N GLN A 100 6.13 1.35 -11.11
CA GLN A 100 7.56 1.54 -10.86
C GLN A 100 7.81 2.99 -10.44
N TRP A 101 8.12 3.24 -9.17
CA TRP A 101 8.52 4.57 -8.70
C TRP A 101 9.96 4.90 -9.14
N GLY A 102 10.29 6.18 -9.26
CA GLY A 102 11.67 6.62 -9.55
C GLY A 102 12.64 6.44 -8.38
N GLU A 103 12.11 6.27 -7.17
CA GLU A 103 12.82 5.89 -5.95
C GLU A 103 11.90 5.10 -5.02
N MET A 104 12.46 4.32 -4.10
CA MET A 104 11.66 3.60 -3.09
C MET A 104 10.83 4.59 -2.26
N PRO A 105 9.48 4.54 -2.31
CA PRO A 105 8.66 5.43 -1.52
C PRO A 105 8.71 5.03 -0.04
N THR A 106 8.71 6.04 0.84
CA THR A 106 8.66 5.85 2.30
C THR A 106 7.24 5.71 2.84
N SER A 107 6.25 6.05 2.02
CA SER A 107 4.82 5.92 2.28
C SER A 107 4.10 5.88 0.94
N VAL A 108 3.07 5.05 0.82
CA VAL A 108 2.22 4.95 -0.37
C VAL A 108 0.76 5.02 0.07
N ALA A 109 -0.09 5.68 -0.73
CA ALA A 109 -1.52 5.73 -0.47
C ALA A 109 -2.32 5.75 -1.77
N TYR A 110 -3.46 5.07 -1.76
CA TYR A 110 -4.52 5.30 -2.74
C TYR A 110 -5.33 6.54 -2.33
N ILE A 111 -5.67 7.39 -3.30
CA ILE A 111 -6.51 8.57 -3.12
C ILE A 111 -7.75 8.51 -4.01
N CYS A 112 -8.82 9.20 -3.63
CA CYS A 112 -10.17 9.09 -4.22
C CYS A 112 -10.22 9.40 -5.72
N SER A 113 -9.22 10.08 -6.27
CA SER A 113 -9.09 10.34 -7.71
C SER A 113 -8.62 9.13 -8.54
N ASN A 114 -8.66 7.91 -7.99
CA ASN A 114 -8.15 6.68 -8.63
C ASN A 114 -6.66 6.77 -8.98
N GLN A 115 -5.90 7.30 -8.03
CA GLN A 115 -4.47 7.51 -8.16
C GLN A 115 -3.73 6.92 -6.96
N ILE A 116 -2.51 6.48 -7.22
CA ILE A 116 -1.55 6.11 -6.19
C ILE A 116 -0.57 7.25 -6.01
N MET A 117 -0.43 7.71 -4.77
CA MET A 117 0.60 8.65 -4.38
C MET A 117 1.73 7.91 -3.65
N GLY A 118 2.97 8.12 -4.09
CA GLY A 118 4.18 7.60 -3.44
C GLY A 118 5.05 8.74 -2.92
N TRP A 119 5.29 8.79 -1.61
CA TRP A 119 6.16 9.78 -0.96
C TRP A 119 7.59 9.24 -0.86
N GLY A 120 8.43 9.59 -1.84
CA GLY A 120 9.87 9.39 -1.80
C GLY A 120 10.60 10.44 -0.96
N GLU A 121 11.92 10.32 -0.85
CA GLU A 121 12.74 11.30 -0.13
C GLU A 121 12.92 12.61 -0.90
N LYS A 122 12.91 12.55 -2.24
CA LYS A 122 13.14 13.69 -3.13
C LYS A 122 11.87 14.17 -3.80
N ALA A 123 10.88 13.32 -3.96
CA ALA A 123 9.63 13.66 -4.64
C ALA A 123 8.42 12.91 -4.09
N ILE A 124 7.24 13.51 -4.31
CA ILE A 124 5.97 12.80 -4.26
C ILE A 124 5.54 12.52 -5.70
N GLU A 125 5.43 11.25 -6.06
CA GLU A 125 4.90 10.82 -7.36
C GLU A 125 3.40 10.53 -7.27
N ILE A 126 2.66 10.87 -8.30
CA ILE A 126 1.24 10.54 -8.48
C ILE A 126 1.12 9.70 -9.74
N ARG A 127 0.56 8.52 -9.62
CA ARG A 127 0.40 7.57 -10.72
C ARG A 127 -1.04 7.12 -10.88
N SER A 128 -1.44 6.90 -12.12
CA SER A 128 -2.75 6.33 -12.45
C SER A 128 -2.81 4.88 -11.97
N VAL A 129 -3.85 4.53 -11.21
CA VAL A 129 -4.11 3.13 -10.81
C VAL A 129 -4.40 2.24 -12.01
N GLU A 130 -5.00 2.81 -13.06
CA GLU A 130 -5.45 2.04 -14.21
C GLU A 130 -4.28 1.65 -15.13
N THR A 131 -3.38 2.61 -15.37
CA THR A 131 -2.36 2.50 -16.43
C THR A 131 -0.93 2.50 -15.90
N GLY A 132 -0.72 2.77 -14.62
CA GLY A 132 0.60 2.96 -14.02
C GLY A 132 1.37 4.20 -14.47
N HIS A 133 0.80 5.00 -15.38
CA HIS A 133 1.41 6.23 -15.89
C HIS A 133 1.64 7.25 -14.79
N LEU A 134 2.71 8.03 -14.95
CA LEU A 134 3.08 9.13 -14.06
C LEU A 134 2.22 10.37 -14.39
N ASP A 135 1.24 10.64 -13.55
CA ASP A 135 0.31 11.78 -13.70
C ASP A 135 0.91 13.08 -13.17
N GLY A 136 1.83 13.01 -12.19
CA GLY A 136 2.46 14.19 -11.62
C GLY A 136 3.60 13.90 -10.66
N VAL A 137 4.45 14.89 -10.45
CA VAL A 137 5.59 14.84 -9.52
C VAL A 137 5.71 16.15 -8.76
N PHE A 138 5.80 16.07 -7.43
CA PHE A 138 6.11 17.20 -6.56
C PHE A 138 7.51 17.05 -5.97
N MET A 139 8.47 17.78 -6.51
CA MET A 139 9.85 17.76 -6.04
C MET A 139 10.00 18.49 -4.69
N HIS A 140 10.77 17.89 -3.78
CA HIS A 140 11.17 18.52 -2.54
C HIS A 140 12.40 19.40 -2.73
N LYS A 141 12.44 20.57 -2.07
CA LYS A 141 13.64 21.43 -2.08
C LYS A 141 14.83 20.80 -1.35
N ARG A 142 14.56 19.87 -0.43
CA ARG A 142 15.54 19.12 0.37
C ARG A 142 14.98 17.73 0.61
N ALA A 143 15.87 16.75 0.72
CA ALA A 143 15.48 15.40 1.08
C ALA A 143 14.76 15.39 2.43
N GLN A 144 13.58 14.77 2.48
CA GLN A 144 12.78 14.67 3.69
C GLN A 144 11.90 13.42 3.63
N ARG A 145 11.76 12.74 4.77
CA ARG A 145 10.88 11.58 4.88
C ARG A 145 9.48 12.06 5.26
N LEU A 146 8.51 11.78 4.41
CA LEU A 146 7.12 12.17 4.59
C LEU A 146 6.25 10.91 4.71
N LYS A 147 5.24 10.95 5.57
CA LYS A 147 4.25 9.88 5.71
C LYS A 147 2.86 10.41 5.42
N PHE A 148 2.13 9.68 4.59
CA PHE A 148 0.70 9.88 4.44
C PHE A 148 0.00 9.73 5.79
N LEU A 149 -1.02 10.54 6.02
CA LEU A 149 -1.87 10.46 7.21
C LEU A 149 -3.28 10.05 6.82
N CYS A 150 -3.91 10.85 5.96
CA CYS A 150 -5.25 10.58 5.45
C CYS A 150 -5.57 11.48 4.26
N GLU A 151 -6.57 11.06 3.50
CA GLU A 151 -7.32 11.94 2.63
C GLU A 151 -8.62 12.34 3.34
N ARG A 152 -8.98 13.61 3.26
CA ARG A 152 -10.27 14.11 3.75
C ARG A 152 -10.75 15.25 2.86
N ASN A 153 -11.96 15.10 2.33
CA ASN A 153 -12.54 16.01 1.33
C ASN A 153 -11.64 16.06 0.08
N ASP A 154 -11.11 17.22 -0.26
CA ASP A 154 -10.18 17.44 -1.36
C ASP A 154 -8.74 17.65 -0.88
N LYS A 155 -8.41 17.16 0.31
CA LYS A 155 -7.09 17.36 0.90
C LYS A 155 -6.45 16.04 1.24
N VAL A 156 -5.19 15.93 0.85
CA VAL A 156 -4.30 14.87 1.30
C VAL A 156 -3.39 15.45 2.38
N PHE A 157 -3.46 14.88 3.57
CA PHE A 157 -2.65 15.25 4.72
C PHE A 157 -1.47 14.29 4.86
N PHE A 158 -0.29 14.84 5.11
CA PHE A 158 0.94 14.08 5.30
C PHE A 158 1.84 14.80 6.30
N ALA A 159 2.77 14.09 6.93
CA ALA A 159 3.66 14.66 7.94
C ALA A 159 5.12 14.32 7.70
N SER A 160 6.02 15.22 8.09
CA SER A 160 7.44 14.93 8.14
C SER A 160 7.79 14.03 9.32
N VAL A 161 8.59 13.01 9.08
CA VAL A 161 9.18 12.17 10.13
C VAL A 161 10.59 12.68 10.42
N ARG A 162 10.77 13.36 11.56
CA ARG A 162 12.09 13.86 12.00
C ARG A 162 12.60 13.08 13.20
N SER A 163 13.90 12.80 13.21
CA SER A 163 14.60 12.33 14.42
C SER A 163 14.57 13.44 15.48
N GLY A 164 13.91 13.21 16.62
CA GLY A 164 13.80 14.19 17.71
C GLY A 164 12.38 14.62 18.09
N GLY A 165 11.34 13.98 17.54
CA GLY A 165 9.96 14.08 18.05
C GLY A 165 9.14 15.30 17.58
N SER A 166 9.71 16.19 16.76
CA SER A 166 8.94 17.26 16.12
C SER A 166 8.47 16.83 14.72
N SER A 167 7.16 16.78 14.52
CA SER A 167 6.54 16.47 13.23
C SER A 167 5.76 17.68 12.73
N GLN A 168 5.93 18.03 11.46
CA GLN A 168 5.13 19.04 10.80
C GLN A 168 4.10 18.36 9.91
N VAL A 169 2.84 18.77 10.04
CA VAL A 169 1.75 18.33 9.16
C VAL A 169 1.63 19.31 8.00
N TYR A 170 1.49 18.75 6.80
CA TYR A 170 1.27 19.44 5.55
C TYR A 170 -0.06 18.97 4.95
N PHE A 171 -0.58 19.74 4.00
CA PHE A 171 -1.66 19.28 3.15
C PHE A 171 -1.44 19.76 1.72
N MET A 172 -1.97 19.00 0.77
CA MET A 172 -2.13 19.42 -0.61
C MET A 172 -3.61 19.34 -0.99
N THR A 173 -4.06 20.26 -1.85
CA THR A 173 -5.43 20.24 -2.38
C THR A 173 -5.45 19.48 -3.69
N LEU A 174 -6.31 18.47 -3.80
CA LEU A 174 -6.57 17.74 -5.03
C LEU A 174 -7.53 18.55 -5.91
N ASN A 175 -7.25 18.65 -7.22
CA ASN A 175 -8.14 19.35 -8.13
C ASN A 175 -9.34 18.44 -8.46
N ARG A 176 -10.54 18.83 -8.01
CA ARG A 176 -11.78 18.02 -8.03
C ARG A 176 -12.40 17.78 -9.41
N SER A 177 -11.63 17.83 -10.50
CA SER A 177 -12.15 17.42 -11.83
C SER A 177 -12.61 15.95 -11.83
N CYS A 178 -12.20 15.19 -10.82
CA CYS A 178 -12.54 13.79 -10.61
C CYS A 178 -13.41 13.64 -9.34
N ILE A 179 -14.74 13.77 -9.51
CA ILE A 179 -15.78 13.12 -8.69
C ILE A 179 -16.09 13.74 -7.31
N MET A 180 -17.36 14.09 -7.09
CA MET A 180 -18.25 13.45 -6.11
C MET A 180 -19.70 13.91 -6.34
N ASN A 181 -20.54 13.01 -6.89
CA ASN A 181 -21.96 12.98 -6.54
C ASN A 181 -22.04 12.14 -5.25
N TRP A 182 -22.51 12.77 -4.18
CA TRP A 182 -22.94 12.11 -2.95
C TRP A 182 -24.38 11.62 -3.13
#